data_AF-A0A973CYP7-F1
#
_entry.id   AF-A0A973CYP7-F1
#
_cell.length_a   1.000
_cell.length_b   1.000
_cell.length_c   1.000
_cell.angle_alpha   90.00
_cell.angle_beta   90.00
_cell.angle_gamma   90.00
#
_symmetry.space_group_name_H-M   'P 1'
#
loop_
_entity.id
_entity.type
_entity.pdbx_description
1 polymer ?
#
loop_
_entity_poly.entity_id
_entity_poly.type
_entity_poly.pdbx_seq_one_letter_code
_entity_poly.pdbx_strand_id
1 'polypeptide(L)'
;MVWRSGRTRGSRPNRSGRTAVPIEVLLFAFLLVIAVVVARLRDLFAAAMLTGIFSLLSAGLFTLMDAVDVAFTEAAVGAGVSTVLLLGTLSLCAREEREKPLRLLPLVVVGVTGAALLVGTLDMPHYGDPAAPIHQHVAPDYIAGTQREFGLPNVVTAVLASYRGFDTLGETAVVFTAAVGVMLLLVERRRQRGERPH
;
A
#
# COMPACT_ATOMS: atom_id res chain seq x y z
N MET A 1 -20.83 -48.44 -12.94
CA MET A 1 -19.55 -48.21 -13.64
C MET A 1 -18.65 -47.40 -12.72
N VAL A 2 -18.06 -48.08 -11.74
CA VAL A 2 -16.60 -48.17 -11.50
C VAL A 2 -15.89 -46.81 -11.46
N TRP A 3 -15.63 -46.33 -10.25
CA TRP A 3 -14.33 -45.71 -9.95
C TRP A 3 -13.88 -46.12 -8.55
N ARG A 4 -12.96 -47.09 -8.52
CA ARG A 4 -12.34 -47.67 -7.33
C ARG A 4 -10.88 -47.20 -7.26
N SER A 5 -10.44 -46.97 -6.03
CA SER A 5 -9.05 -46.93 -5.54
C SER A 5 -8.22 -45.66 -5.76
N GLY A 6 -7.80 -45.09 -4.62
CA GLY A 6 -6.41 -45.25 -4.23
C GLY A 6 -5.41 -44.47 -5.06
N ARG A 7 -5.36 -43.16 -4.84
CA ARG A 7 -4.11 -42.42 -4.99
C ARG A 7 -3.78 -41.80 -3.64
N THR A 8 -2.94 -42.51 -2.89
CA THR A 8 -2.21 -41.99 -1.74
C THR A 8 -1.61 -40.64 -2.12
N ARG A 9 -2.20 -39.55 -1.62
CA ARG A 9 -1.59 -38.22 -1.69
C ARG A 9 -0.31 -38.33 -0.89
N GLY A 10 0.80 -38.57 -1.60
CA GLY A 10 2.13 -38.44 -1.05
C GLY A 10 2.21 -37.10 -0.34
N SER A 11 2.54 -37.18 0.94
CA SER A 11 2.83 -36.07 1.82
C SER A 11 3.79 -35.15 1.08
N ARG A 12 3.28 -34.01 0.57
CA ARG A 12 4.16 -32.94 0.10
C ARG A 12 5.05 -32.62 1.30
N PRO A 13 6.39 -32.69 1.16
CA PRO A 13 7.26 -32.39 2.27
C PRO A 13 6.95 -30.96 2.72
N ASN A 14 6.64 -30.86 4.01
CA ASN A 14 6.42 -29.64 4.73
C ASN A 14 7.60 -28.69 4.49
N ARG A 15 7.44 -27.71 3.60
CA ARG A 15 8.36 -26.57 3.44
C ARG A 15 8.08 -25.48 4.49
N SER A 16 7.59 -25.83 5.68
CA SER A 16 7.52 -24.87 6.78
C SER A 16 8.94 -24.59 7.30
N GLY A 17 9.39 -23.36 7.11
CA GLY A 17 10.00 -22.64 8.22
C GLY A 17 11.42 -22.10 8.09
N ARG A 18 12.14 -22.27 6.97
CA ARG A 18 13.54 -21.76 6.89
C ARG A 18 13.99 -21.03 5.63
N THR A 19 13.19 -20.93 4.55
CA THR A 19 13.68 -20.40 3.26
C THR A 19 12.87 -19.27 2.62
N ALA A 20 11.73 -18.84 3.18
CA ALA A 20 10.91 -17.74 2.63
C ALA A 20 11.25 -16.36 3.22
N VAL A 21 11.63 -16.33 4.51
CA VAL A 21 11.97 -15.11 5.26
C VAL A 21 13.19 -14.32 4.75
N PRO A 22 14.27 -14.88 4.15
CA PRO A 22 15.46 -14.08 3.85
C PRO A 22 15.19 -13.01 2.79
N ILE A 23 14.30 -13.28 1.84
CA ILE A 23 13.97 -12.33 0.77
C ILE A 23 13.13 -11.17 1.32
N GLU A 24 12.16 -11.46 2.18
CA GLU A 24 11.33 -10.45 2.83
C GLU A 24 12.17 -9.51 3.70
N VAL A 25 13.05 -10.07 4.55
CA VAL A 25 13.95 -9.29 5.40
C VAL A 25 14.92 -8.46 4.55
N LEU A 26 15.45 -9.03 3.47
CA LEU A 26 16.32 -8.31 2.53
C LEU A 26 15.60 -7.13 1.88
N LEU A 27 14.37 -7.34 1.39
CA LEU A 27 13.56 -6.28 0.78
C LEU A 27 13.20 -5.20 1.80
N PHE A 28 12.85 -5.58 3.02
CA PHE A 28 12.55 -4.64 4.10
C PHE A 28 13.78 -3.80 4.46
N ALA A 29 14.96 -4.43 4.54
CA ALA A 29 16.21 -3.72 4.74
C ALA A 29 16.50 -2.75 3.58
N PHE A 30 16.25 -3.16 2.34
CA PHE A 30 16.44 -2.31 1.17
C PHE A 30 15.47 -1.11 1.15
N LEU A 31 14.21 -1.31 1.52
CA LEU A 31 13.23 -0.24 1.72
C LEU A 31 13.70 0.77 2.77
N LEU A 32 14.24 0.30 3.90
CA LEU A 32 14.76 1.17 4.96
C LEU A 32 15.96 1.98 4.48
N VAL A 33 16.88 1.37 3.72
CA VAL A 33 18.00 2.08 3.09
C VAL A 33 17.50 3.15 2.14
N ILE A 34 16.57 2.83 1.24
CA ILE A 34 16.02 3.81 0.29
C ILE A 34 15.32 4.96 1.02
N ALA A 35 14.53 4.66 2.05
CA ALA A 35 13.86 5.69 2.85
C ALA A 35 14.88 6.68 3.47
N VAL A 36 15.98 6.17 4.03
CA VAL A 36 17.06 7.02 4.56
C VAL A 36 17.74 7.81 3.46
N VAL A 37 18.02 7.21 2.30
CA VAL A 37 18.64 7.89 1.16
C VAL A 37 17.74 9.03 0.65
N VAL A 38 16.45 8.77 0.44
CA VAL A 38 15.46 9.77 0.00
C VAL A 38 15.42 10.95 0.98
N ALA A 39 15.41 10.69 2.30
CA ALA A 39 15.39 11.73 3.32
C ALA A 39 16.67 12.59 3.38
N ARG A 40 17.74 12.18 2.71
CA ARG A 40 19.03 12.89 2.66
C ARG A 40 19.35 13.49 1.29
N LEU A 41 18.58 13.14 0.26
CA LEU A 41 18.77 13.67 -1.09
C LEU A 41 18.29 15.12 -1.17
N ARG A 42 19.14 15.96 -1.77
CA ARG A 42 18.81 17.36 -2.08
C ARG A 42 18.28 17.54 -3.50
N ASP A 43 18.62 16.62 -4.41
CA ASP A 43 18.06 16.61 -5.77
C ASP A 43 16.65 16.01 -5.72
N LEU A 44 15.66 16.86 -6.00
CA LEU A 44 14.25 16.50 -5.94
C LEU A 44 13.86 15.53 -7.06
N PHE A 45 14.52 15.59 -8.22
CA PHE A 45 14.30 14.64 -9.30
C PHE A 45 14.76 13.24 -8.90
N ALA A 46 15.95 13.14 -8.31
CA ALA A 46 16.46 11.88 -7.79
C ALA A 46 15.59 11.34 -6.63
N ALA A 47 15.13 12.22 -5.73
CA ALA A 47 14.23 11.87 -4.66
C ALA A 47 12.89 11.31 -5.19
N ALA A 48 12.27 11.98 -6.17
CA ALA A 48 11.03 11.54 -6.79
C ALA A 48 11.16 10.17 -7.47
N MET A 49 12.27 9.94 -8.19
CA MET A 49 12.55 8.63 -8.80
C MET A 49 12.72 7.53 -7.74
N LEU A 50 13.46 7.80 -6.66
CA LEU A 50 13.64 6.84 -5.58
C LEU A 50 12.35 6.57 -4.79
N THR A 51 11.45 7.55 -4.65
CA THR A 51 10.12 7.29 -4.05
C THR A 51 9.27 6.38 -4.92
N GLY A 52 9.37 6.47 -6.25
CA GLY A 52 8.73 5.52 -7.17
C GLY A 52 9.32 4.11 -7.06
N ILE A 53 10.64 3.99 -6.96
CA ILE A 53 11.34 2.70 -6.74
C ILE A 53 10.97 2.10 -5.38
N PHE A 54 10.90 2.91 -4.33
CA PHE A 54 10.45 2.49 -3.00
C PHE A 54 9.05 1.87 -3.06
N SER A 55 8.11 2.51 -3.76
CA SER A 55 6.76 1.99 -3.93
C SER A 55 6.70 0.71 -4.78
N LEU A 56 7.55 0.58 -5.80
CA LEU A 56 7.64 -0.66 -6.57
C LEU A 56 8.17 -1.83 -5.72
N LEU A 57 9.13 -1.56 -4.84
CA LEU A 57 9.69 -2.55 -3.92
C LEU A 57 8.68 -2.94 -2.82
N SER A 58 7.90 -1.99 -2.30
CA SER A 58 6.83 -2.29 -1.35
C SER A 58 5.73 -3.13 -2.00
N ALA A 59 5.37 -2.88 -3.25
CA ALA A 59 4.45 -3.73 -4.02
C ALA A 59 4.99 -5.17 -4.18
N GLY A 60 6.30 -5.31 -4.42
CA GLY A 60 6.97 -6.62 -4.41
C GLY A 60 6.87 -7.32 -3.05
N LEU A 61 7.02 -6.58 -1.96
CA LEU A 61 6.85 -7.09 -0.60
C LEU A 61 5.40 -7.53 -0.33
N PHE A 62 4.39 -6.76 -0.75
CA PHE A 62 2.99 -7.16 -0.65
C PHE A 62 2.68 -8.43 -1.43
N THR A 63 3.28 -8.59 -2.61
CA THR A 63 3.14 -9.82 -3.40
C THR A 63 3.71 -11.03 -2.68
N LEU A 64 4.84 -10.87 -1.98
CA LEU A 64 5.44 -11.95 -1.17
C LEU A 64 4.60 -12.31 0.05
N MET A 65 3.87 -11.35 0.62
CA MET A 65 2.92 -11.60 1.72
C MET A 65 1.55 -12.12 1.23
N ASP A 66 1.47 -12.64 0.00
CA ASP A 66 0.23 -13.12 -0.63
C ASP A 66 -0.90 -12.05 -0.73
N ALA A 67 -0.56 -10.77 -0.66
CA ALA A 67 -1.48 -9.64 -0.74
C ALA A 67 -1.48 -8.99 -2.14
N VAL A 68 -1.87 -9.76 -3.15
CA VAL A 68 -1.73 -9.35 -4.57
C VAL A 68 -2.60 -8.14 -4.95
N ASP A 69 -3.80 -8.02 -4.39
CA ASP A 69 -4.71 -6.91 -4.69
C ASP A 69 -4.12 -5.57 -4.23
N VAL A 70 -3.51 -5.56 -3.04
CA VAL A 70 -2.82 -4.39 -2.47
C VAL A 70 -1.52 -4.09 -3.24
N ALA A 71 -0.82 -5.14 -3.68
CA ALA A 71 0.37 -4.97 -4.52
C ALA A 71 0.06 -4.27 -5.85
N PHE A 72 -1.06 -4.62 -6.50
CA PHE A 72 -1.46 -3.98 -7.75
C PHE A 72 -1.82 -2.50 -7.56
N THR A 73 -2.55 -2.16 -6.50
CA THR A 73 -2.91 -0.76 -6.23
C THR A 73 -1.70 0.07 -5.84
N GLU A 74 -0.78 -0.47 -5.05
CA GLU A 74 0.48 0.19 -4.69
C GLU A 74 1.36 0.43 -5.92
N ALA A 75 1.54 -0.58 -6.78
CA ALA A 75 2.33 -0.43 -8.00
C ALA A 75 1.71 0.61 -8.96
N ALA A 76 0.39 0.59 -9.12
CA ALA A 76 -0.30 1.52 -10.02
C ALA A 76 -0.28 2.96 -9.49
N VAL A 77 -0.60 3.16 -8.21
CA VAL A 77 -0.75 4.51 -7.63
C VAL A 77 0.58 5.07 -7.17
N GLY A 78 1.35 4.32 -6.38
CA GLY A 78 2.58 4.80 -5.78
C GLY A 78 3.73 4.84 -6.76
N ALA A 79 4.02 3.75 -7.47
CA ALA A 79 5.09 3.73 -8.47
C ALA A 79 4.68 4.40 -9.79
N GLY A 80 3.42 4.26 -10.22
CA GLY A 80 2.92 4.82 -11.47
C GLY A 80 2.48 6.29 -11.37
N VAL A 81 1.23 6.50 -10.92
CA VAL A 81 0.57 7.82 -10.97
C VAL A 81 1.31 8.88 -10.15
N SER A 82 1.70 8.55 -8.92
CA SER A 82 2.39 9.50 -8.02
C SER A 82 3.73 9.96 -8.59
N THR A 83 4.53 9.05 -9.15
CA THR A 83 5.81 9.40 -9.80
C THR A 83 5.59 10.35 -10.97
N VAL A 84 4.61 10.09 -11.83
CA VAL A 84 4.29 10.98 -12.97
C VAL A 84 3.86 12.36 -12.48
N LEU A 85 2.99 12.43 -11.46
CA LEU A 85 2.55 13.69 -10.89
C LEU A 85 3.69 14.45 -10.22
N LEU A 86 4.52 13.79 -9.40
CA LEU A 86 5.68 14.40 -8.75
C LEU A 86 6.66 14.94 -9.79
N LEU A 87 7.04 14.15 -10.78
CA LEU A 87 7.92 14.61 -11.87
C LEU A 87 7.28 15.75 -12.68
N GLY A 88 5.97 15.66 -12.94
CA GLY A 88 5.20 16.74 -13.57
C GLY A 88 5.25 18.04 -12.77
N THR A 89 5.10 17.98 -11.45
CA THR A 89 5.24 19.17 -10.59
C THR A 89 6.67 19.69 -10.54
N LEU A 90 7.67 18.81 -10.53
CA LEU A 90 9.09 19.19 -10.55
C LEU A 90 9.50 19.86 -11.86
N SER A 91 8.86 19.52 -12.97
CA SER A 91 9.06 20.23 -14.24
C SER A 91 8.67 21.72 -14.18
N LEU A 92 7.87 22.10 -13.17
CA LEU A 92 7.42 23.48 -12.91
C LEU A 92 8.09 24.11 -11.69
N CYS A 93 8.96 23.39 -10.97
CA CYS A 93 9.59 23.82 -9.72
C CYS A 93 11.13 23.84 -9.82
N ALA A 94 11.79 24.35 -8.77
CA ALA A 94 13.24 24.24 -8.64
C ALA A 94 13.66 22.77 -8.50
N ARG A 95 14.85 22.43 -9.00
CA ARG A 95 15.38 21.05 -9.00
C ARG A 95 16.04 20.64 -7.68
N GLU A 96 16.53 21.62 -6.92
CA GLU A 96 17.23 21.40 -5.66
C GLU A 96 16.48 22.02 -4.48
N GLU A 97 16.58 21.36 -3.33
CA GLU A 97 16.08 21.88 -2.06
C GLU A 97 16.92 23.07 -1.57
N ARG A 98 16.25 24.13 -1.09
CA ARG A 98 16.92 25.24 -0.39
C ARG A 98 17.36 24.80 1.00
N GLU A 99 18.61 25.14 1.36
CA GLU A 99 19.13 24.91 2.70
C GLU A 99 18.27 25.64 3.75
N LYS A 100 17.80 24.89 4.74
CA LYS A 100 17.08 25.39 5.89
C LYS A 100 17.77 24.89 7.16
N PRO A 101 17.87 25.72 8.21
CA PRO A 101 18.39 25.26 9.49
C PRO A 101 17.49 24.16 10.06
N LEU A 102 18.08 23.23 10.81
CA LEU A 102 17.33 22.20 11.53
C LEU A 102 16.38 22.89 12.51
N ARG A 103 15.08 22.66 12.33
CA ARG A 103 14.05 23.15 13.25
C ARG A 103 13.71 22.01 14.21
N LEU A 104 13.89 22.26 15.51
CA LEU A 104 13.65 21.25 16.54
C LEU A 104 12.18 20.79 16.56
N LEU A 105 11.24 21.69 16.29
CA LEU A 105 9.81 21.38 16.37
C LEU A 105 9.36 20.32 15.34
N PRO A 106 9.63 20.44 14.03
CA PRO A 106 9.40 19.36 13.08
C PRO A 106 10.09 18.04 13.44
N LEU A 107 11.32 18.10 13.97
CA LEU A 107 12.06 16.91 14.38
C LEU A 107 11.39 16.19 15.56
N VAL A 108 10.94 16.94 16.57
CA VAL A 108 10.20 16.41 17.71
C VAL A 108 8.88 15.81 17.24
N VAL A 109 8.13 16.50 16.37
CA VAL A 109 6.87 15.98 15.83
C VAL A 109 7.08 14.66 15.12
N VAL A 110 8.03 14.56 14.19
CA VAL A 110 8.33 13.31 13.47
C VAL A 110 8.80 12.22 14.44
N GLY A 111 9.62 12.55 15.44
CA GLY A 111 10.08 11.62 16.46
C GLY A 111 8.94 11.06 17.31
N VAL A 112 8.02 11.91 17.78
CA VAL A 112 6.84 11.50 18.55
C VAL A 112 5.90 10.67 17.69
N THR A 113 5.61 11.08 16.46
CA THR A 113 4.76 10.30 15.55
C THR A 113 5.38 8.94 15.24
N GLY A 114 6.69 8.87 14.97
CA GLY A 114 7.39 7.61 14.75
C GLY A 114 7.35 6.68 15.97
N ALA A 115 7.56 7.24 17.17
CA ALA A 115 7.44 6.47 18.41
C ALA A 115 6.01 5.96 18.65
N ALA A 116 4.99 6.78 18.39
CA ALA A 116 3.59 6.37 18.51
C ALA A 116 3.25 5.22 17.56
N LEU A 117 3.74 5.25 16.31
CA LEU A 117 3.57 4.17 15.35
C LEU A 117 4.25 2.87 15.80
N LEU A 118 5.47 2.97 16.38
CA LEU A 118 6.17 1.80 16.93
C LEU A 118 5.41 1.21 18.12
N VAL A 119 4.92 2.03 19.04
CA VAL A 119 4.10 1.57 20.18
C VAL A 119 2.82 0.90 19.70
N GLY A 120 2.13 1.48 18.71
CA GLY A 120 0.93 0.86 18.12
C GLY A 120 1.24 -0.49 17.44
N THR A 121 2.42 -0.64 16.86
CA THR A 121 2.86 -1.92 16.26
C THR A 121 3.11 -2.98 17.33
N LEU A 122 3.61 -2.60 18.51
CA LEU A 122 3.84 -3.51 19.63
C LEU A 122 2.54 -4.01 20.29
N ASP A 123 1.45 -3.24 20.17
CA ASP A 123 0.13 -3.60 20.70
C ASP A 123 -0.67 -4.51 19.74
N MET A 124 -0.17 -4.73 18.52
CA MET A 124 -0.82 -5.57 17.52
C MET A 124 -0.52 -7.07 17.75
N PRO A 125 -1.49 -7.99 17.55
CA PRO A 125 -1.23 -9.42 17.65
C PRO A 125 -0.08 -9.85 16.75
N HIS A 126 0.73 -10.80 17.22
CA HIS A 126 1.84 -11.33 16.44
C HIS A 126 1.36 -11.86 15.09
N TYR A 127 2.16 -11.62 14.06
CA TYR A 127 1.85 -12.06 12.71
C TYR A 127 1.65 -13.60 12.67
N GLY A 128 0.44 -14.04 12.31
CA GLY A 128 0.08 -15.45 12.24
C GLY A 128 -0.36 -16.11 13.55
N ASP A 129 -0.63 -15.35 14.61
CA ASP A 129 -1.14 -15.89 15.88
C ASP A 129 -2.57 -16.48 15.71
N PRO A 130 -2.77 -17.80 15.92
CA PRO A 130 -4.10 -18.43 15.84
C PRO A 130 -5.10 -17.86 16.85
N ALA A 131 -4.63 -17.22 17.92
CA ALA A 131 -5.46 -16.59 18.95
C ALA A 131 -5.83 -15.14 18.61
N ALA A 132 -5.39 -14.58 17.47
CA ALA A 132 -5.76 -13.22 17.09
C ALA A 132 -7.29 -13.09 16.97
N PRO A 133 -7.90 -11.97 17.42
CA PRO A 133 -9.36 -11.77 17.42
C PRO A 133 -10.03 -12.03 16.05
N ILE A 134 -9.29 -11.78 14.97
CA ILE A 134 -9.75 -12.01 13.59
C ILE A 134 -10.03 -13.50 13.29
N HIS A 135 -9.32 -14.42 13.94
CA HIS A 135 -9.49 -15.87 13.77
C HIS A 135 -10.55 -16.48 14.69
N GLN A 136 -10.93 -15.77 15.77
CA GLN A 136 -11.86 -16.29 16.77
C GLN A 136 -13.33 -16.04 16.45
N HIS A 137 -13.67 -14.94 15.76
CA HIS A 137 -15.07 -14.54 15.55
C HIS A 137 -15.46 -14.27 14.10
N VAL A 138 -14.54 -13.84 13.23
CA VAL A 138 -14.91 -13.37 11.87
C VAL A 138 -14.51 -14.38 10.79
N ALA A 139 -13.35 -15.02 10.90
CA ALA A 139 -12.90 -16.02 9.94
C ALA A 139 -13.83 -17.26 9.79
N PRO A 140 -14.39 -17.84 10.87
CA PRO A 140 -15.29 -19.01 10.74
C PRO A 140 -16.62 -18.68 10.05
N ASP A 141 -17.20 -17.51 10.33
CA ASP A 141 -18.48 -17.08 9.76
C ASP A 141 -18.34 -16.71 8.27
N TYR A 142 -17.23 -16.09 7.86
CA TYR A 142 -16.97 -15.84 6.43
C TYR A 142 -16.72 -17.13 5.64
N ILE A 143 -16.10 -18.16 6.25
CA ILE A 143 -15.84 -19.46 5.60
C ILE A 143 -17.11 -20.33 5.54
N ALA A 144 -17.94 -20.31 6.58
CA ALA A 144 -19.16 -21.11 6.64
C ALA A 144 -20.35 -20.47 5.89
N GLY A 145 -20.45 -19.13 5.86
CA GLY A 145 -21.53 -18.41 5.18
C GLY A 145 -21.39 -18.36 3.66
N THR A 146 -20.16 -18.22 3.14
CA THR A 146 -19.91 -18.08 1.69
C THR A 146 -20.31 -19.31 0.86
N GLN A 147 -20.19 -20.53 1.39
CA GLN A 147 -20.66 -21.74 0.69
C GLN A 147 -22.19 -21.87 0.65
N ARG A 148 -22.93 -21.23 1.56
CA ARG A 148 -24.39 -21.37 1.65
C ARG A 148 -25.17 -20.28 0.93
N GLU A 149 -24.67 -19.05 0.82
CA GLU A 149 -25.47 -17.93 0.32
C GLU A 149 -25.16 -17.45 -1.11
N PHE A 150 -23.93 -17.62 -1.64
CA PHE A 150 -23.54 -16.88 -2.85
C PHE A 150 -22.94 -17.70 -4.00
N GLY A 151 -22.61 -18.98 -3.80
CA GLY A 151 -22.16 -19.88 -4.90
C GLY A 151 -20.87 -19.45 -5.63
N LEU A 152 -20.16 -18.44 -5.12
CA LEU A 152 -18.93 -17.91 -5.72
C LEU A 152 -17.70 -18.56 -5.06
N PRO A 153 -16.74 -19.07 -5.85
CA PRO A 153 -15.58 -19.81 -5.33
C PRO A 153 -14.55 -18.93 -4.59
N ASN A 154 -14.70 -17.59 -4.61
CA ASN A 154 -13.70 -16.66 -4.08
C ASN A 154 -14.27 -15.83 -2.91
N VAL A 155 -13.82 -16.13 -1.69
CA VAL A 155 -14.32 -15.57 -0.42
C VAL A 155 -14.14 -14.04 -0.35
N VAL A 156 -13.07 -13.50 -0.94
CA VAL A 156 -12.75 -12.06 -0.94
C VAL A 156 -13.79 -11.25 -1.72
N THR A 157 -14.29 -11.80 -2.84
CA THR A 157 -15.29 -11.11 -3.69
C THR A 157 -16.67 -11.05 -3.01
N ALA A 158 -17.04 -12.08 -2.25
CA ALA A 158 -18.28 -12.09 -1.48
C ALA A 158 -18.25 -11.10 -0.29
N VAL A 159 -17.11 -10.97 0.40
CA VAL A 159 -16.96 -10.03 1.52
C VAL A 159 -16.92 -8.57 1.04
N LEU A 160 -16.23 -8.28 -0.06
CA LEU A 160 -16.21 -6.94 -0.67
C LEU A 160 -17.59 -6.51 -1.18
N ALA A 161 -18.35 -7.41 -1.80
CA ALA A 161 -19.67 -7.10 -2.36
C ALA A 161 -20.77 -6.94 -1.29
N SER A 162 -20.71 -7.67 -0.17
CA SER A 162 -21.83 -7.76 0.79
C SER A 162 -21.59 -7.08 2.14
N TYR A 163 -20.36 -7.07 2.68
CA TYR A 163 -20.09 -6.58 4.04
C TYR A 163 -19.27 -5.27 4.12
N ARG A 164 -18.52 -4.91 3.07
CA ARG A 164 -17.69 -3.69 3.01
C ARG A 164 -18.12 -2.65 1.97
N GLY A 165 -19.30 -2.81 1.38
CA GLY A 165 -19.81 -1.91 0.32
C GLY A 165 -19.83 -0.42 0.71
N PHE A 166 -20.24 -0.08 1.94
CA PHE A 166 -20.25 1.32 2.41
C PHE A 166 -18.85 1.93 2.58
N ASP A 167 -17.87 1.15 3.01
CA ASP A 167 -16.47 1.59 3.17
C ASP A 167 -15.87 1.93 1.79
N THR A 168 -16.09 1.04 0.81
CA THR A 168 -15.66 1.26 -0.59
C THR A 168 -16.43 2.40 -1.30
N LEU A 169 -17.71 2.64 -0.97
CA LEU A 169 -18.46 3.81 -1.46
C LEU A 169 -17.92 5.12 -0.86
N GLY A 170 -17.51 5.10 0.41
CA GLY A 170 -16.84 6.23 1.05
C GLY A 170 -15.49 6.54 0.40
N GLU A 171 -14.64 5.53 0.22
CA GLU A 171 -13.34 5.66 -0.46
C GLU A 171 -13.50 6.24 -1.87
N THR A 172 -14.41 5.69 -2.67
CA THR A 172 -14.68 6.19 -4.03
C THR A 172 -15.23 7.62 -4.05
N ALA A 173 -16.10 7.99 -3.10
CA ALA A 173 -16.61 9.35 -2.98
C ALA A 173 -15.50 10.37 -2.63
N VAL A 174 -14.56 10.00 -1.76
CA VAL A 174 -13.40 10.84 -1.41
C VAL A 174 -12.47 11.01 -2.61
N VAL A 175 -12.12 9.93 -3.31
CA VAL A 175 -11.27 9.99 -4.51
C VAL A 175 -11.93 10.81 -5.62
N PHE A 176 -13.23 10.63 -5.83
CA PHE A 176 -14.00 11.41 -6.81
C PHE A 176 -13.99 12.91 -6.47
N THR A 177 -14.22 13.25 -5.20
CA THR A 177 -14.24 14.65 -4.75
C THR A 177 -12.86 15.30 -4.88
N ALA A 178 -11.78 14.57 -4.56
CA ALA A 178 -10.41 15.03 -4.79
C ALA A 178 -10.14 15.28 -6.28
N ALA A 179 -10.58 14.38 -7.16
CA ALA A 179 -10.41 14.52 -8.60
C ALA A 179 -11.14 15.75 -9.15
N VAL A 180 -12.40 15.98 -8.73
CA VAL A 180 -13.18 17.18 -9.09
C VAL A 180 -12.49 18.45 -8.58
N GLY A 181 -12.01 18.45 -7.33
CA GLY A 181 -11.29 19.58 -6.75
C GLY A 181 -10.04 19.96 -7.54
N VAL A 182 -9.23 18.97 -7.94
CA VAL A 182 -8.05 19.18 -8.79
C VAL A 182 -8.46 19.73 -10.16
N MET A 183 -9.51 19.19 -10.78
CA MET A 183 -9.99 19.66 -12.08
C MET A 183 -10.45 21.12 -12.04
N LEU A 184 -11.21 21.51 -11.01
CA LEU A 184 -11.64 22.91 -10.81
C LEU A 184 -10.44 23.86 -10.65
N LEU A 185 -9.43 23.47 -9.86
CA LEU A 185 -8.21 24.27 -9.69
C LEU A 185 -7.44 24.46 -11.00
N LEU A 186 -7.37 23.43 -11.85
CA LEU A 186 -6.67 23.51 -13.14
C LEU A 186 -7.43 24.35 -14.17
N VAL A 187 -8.76 24.25 -14.21
CA VAL A 187 -9.62 25.04 -15.11
C VAL A 187 -9.54 26.53 -14.77
N GLU A 188 -9.63 26.88 -13.50
CA GLU A 188 -9.55 28.27 -13.03
C GLU A 188 -8.20 28.91 -13.39
N ARG A 189 -7.09 28.18 -13.20
CA ARG A 189 -5.75 28.66 -13.59
C ARG A 189 -5.62 28.91 -15.09
N ARG A 190 -6.24 28.08 -15.95
CA ARG A 190 -6.21 28.30 -17.41
C ARG A 190 -6.97 29.56 -17.81
N ARG A 191 -8.14 29.80 -17.20
CA ARG A 191 -8.95 30.98 -17.45
C ARG A 191 -8.22 32.27 -17.09
N GLN A 192 -7.63 32.33 -15.89
CA GLN A 192 -6.86 33.51 -15.44
C GLN A 192 -5.62 33.81 -16.31
N ARG A 193 -5.04 32.79 -16.96
CA ARG A 193 -3.89 32.97 -17.86
C ARG A 193 -4.29 33.52 -19.23
N GLY A 194 -5.53 33.29 -19.67
CA GLY A 194 -6.09 33.84 -20.90
C GLY A 194 -6.61 35.28 -20.78
N GLU A 195 -6.91 35.74 -19.56
CA GLU A 195 -7.44 37.09 -19.29
C GLU A 195 -6.35 38.16 -19.02
N ARG A 196 -5.05 37.82 -19.08
CA ARG A 196 -3.97 38.82 -18.96
C ARG A 196 -3.73 39.51 -20.31
N PRO A 197 -4.01 40.82 -20.48
CA PRO A 197 -3.62 41.55 -21.67
C PRO A 197 -2.10 41.65 -21.72
N HIS A 198 -1.54 41.46 -22.92
CA HIS A 198 -0.12 41.69 -23.21
C HIS A 198 0.24 43.17 -23.15
#